data_AF-A0AAD7KKG2-F1
#
_entry.id   AF-A0AAD7KKG2-F1
#
_cell.length_a   1.000
_cell.length_b   1.000
_cell.length_c   1.000
_cell.angle_alpha   90.00
_cell.angle_beta   90.00
_cell.angle_gamma   90.00
#
_symmetry.space_group_name_H-M   'P 1'
#
loop_
_entity.id
_entity.type
_entity.pdbx_description
1 polymer ?
#
loop_
_entity_poly.entity_id
_entity_poly.type
_entity_poly.pdbx_seq_one_letter_code
_entity_poly.pdbx_strand_id
1 'polypeptide(L)'
;EPKTASTGIKSKPKALPALGTCSLTKKDFGDHIKAALRLEKYDVQPMRINLTMDVAFFRSFFSGHASITPQEFSQDTPVVVAELNYSQAGEVFGVSKIKNGNRMTTIHLQSMVVILYPVTGKASAWLTV
;
A
#
# COMPACT_ATOMS: atom_id res chain seq x y z
N GLU A 1 13.93 11.47 46.80
CA GLU A 1 12.52 11.60 46.34
C GLU A 1 12.31 10.72 45.10
N PRO A 2 11.30 9.83 45.09
CA PRO A 2 11.07 8.94 43.95
C PRO A 2 10.30 9.65 42.82
N LYS A 3 10.77 9.48 41.58
CA LYS A 3 10.13 10.00 40.36
C LYS A 3 8.93 9.12 40.00
N THR A 4 7.73 9.67 40.09
CA THR A 4 6.48 9.04 39.67
C THR A 4 6.45 8.91 38.15
N ALA A 5 6.41 7.67 37.65
CA ALA A 5 6.23 7.37 36.23
C ALA A 5 4.77 7.64 35.84
N SER A 6 4.54 8.61 34.93
CA SER A 6 3.21 8.86 34.38
C SER A 6 2.84 7.78 33.36
N THR A 7 1.89 6.93 33.71
CA THR A 7 1.24 5.99 32.80
C THR A 7 0.42 6.77 31.77
N GLY A 8 0.94 6.89 30.55
CA GLY A 8 0.21 7.48 29.43
C GLY A 8 -0.99 6.62 29.06
N ILE A 9 -2.20 7.13 29.33
CA ILE A 9 -3.45 6.52 28.89
C ILE A 9 -3.43 6.51 27.35
N LYS A 10 -3.33 5.32 26.75
CA LYS A 10 -3.46 5.13 25.30
C LYS A 10 -4.90 5.52 24.91
N SER A 11 -5.06 6.73 24.38
CA SER A 11 -6.30 7.17 23.76
C SER A 11 -6.65 6.23 22.61
N LYS A 12 -7.77 5.51 22.72
CA LYS A 12 -8.33 4.72 21.64
C LYS A 12 -8.56 5.63 20.42
N PRO A 13 -8.07 5.28 19.21
CA PRO A 13 -8.35 6.09 18.03
C PRO A 13 -9.86 6.12 17.78
N LYS A 14 -10.42 7.33 17.69
CA LYS A 14 -11.78 7.58 17.19
C LYS A 14 -11.92 6.83 15.86
N ALA A 15 -12.95 5.98 15.77
CA ALA A 15 -13.31 5.29 14.55
C ALA A 15 -13.56 6.35 13.46
N LEU A 16 -12.61 6.44 12.52
CA LEU A 16 -12.82 7.10 11.24
C LEU A 16 -14.03 6.43 10.57
N PRO A 17 -14.84 7.19 9.80
CA PRO A 17 -15.94 6.60 9.03
C PRO A 17 -15.40 5.39 8.28
N ALA A 18 -16.17 4.30 8.23
CA ALA A 18 -15.76 2.98 7.76
C ALA A 18 -15.14 3.02 6.36
N LEU A 19 -13.87 3.45 6.28
CA LEU A 19 -12.90 3.10 5.28
C LEU A 19 -12.88 1.59 5.36
N GLY A 20 -13.29 0.92 4.29
CA GLY A 20 -13.50 -0.52 4.29
C GLY A 20 -12.30 -1.32 4.79
N THR A 21 -12.44 -2.63 4.78
CA THR A 21 -11.43 -3.55 5.28
C THR A 21 -10.30 -3.76 4.29
N CYS A 22 -9.07 -3.68 4.78
CA CYS A 22 -7.85 -4.09 4.09
C CYS A 22 -6.96 -4.85 5.08
N SER A 23 -6.31 -5.94 4.65
CA SER A 23 -5.39 -6.71 5.51
C SER A 23 -4.13 -5.95 5.88
N LEU A 24 -3.75 -4.95 5.08
CA LEU A 24 -2.54 -4.16 5.26
C LEU A 24 -2.90 -2.71 5.54
N THR A 25 -2.21 -2.10 6.50
CA THR A 25 -2.28 -0.66 6.67
C THR A 25 -1.49 0.05 5.57
N LYS A 26 -1.75 1.34 5.35
CA LYS A 26 -0.96 2.17 4.42
C LYS A 26 0.56 2.09 4.70
N LYS A 27 0.93 2.00 5.98
CA LYS A 27 2.32 1.87 6.40
C LYS A 27 2.90 0.52 5.96
N ASP A 28 2.19 -0.57 6.22
CA ASP A 28 2.65 -1.91 5.83
C ASP A 28 2.81 -2.01 4.32
N PHE A 29 1.89 -1.41 3.57
CA PHE A 29 1.98 -1.29 2.11
C PHE A 29 3.27 -0.59 1.67
N GLY A 30 3.57 0.56 2.27
CA GLY A 30 4.81 1.29 2.00
C GLY A 30 6.07 0.52 2.40
N ASP A 31 6.02 -0.26 3.48
CA ASP A 31 7.16 -1.06 3.93
C ASP A 31 7.37 -2.29 3.03
N HIS A 32 6.31 -2.91 2.52
CA HIS A 32 6.40 -3.95 1.47
C HIS A 32 6.96 -3.40 0.16
N ILE A 33 6.55 -2.20 -0.25
CA ILE A 33 7.12 -1.52 -1.41
C ILE A 33 8.63 -1.31 -1.19
N LYS A 34 9.05 -0.78 -0.04
CA LYS A 34 10.48 -0.62 0.28
C LYS A 34 11.26 -1.92 0.24
N ALA A 35 10.68 -3.01 0.74
CA ALA A 35 11.30 -4.32 0.72
C ALA A 35 11.49 -4.81 -0.72
N ALA A 36 10.48 -4.65 -1.58
CA ALA A 36 10.55 -5.00 -3.00
C ALA A 36 11.63 -4.20 -3.76
N LEU A 37 11.87 -2.95 -3.34
CA LEU A 37 12.88 -2.08 -3.94
C LEU A 37 14.29 -2.27 -3.35
N ARG A 38 14.48 -3.14 -2.35
CA ARG A 38 15.77 -3.29 -1.66
C ARG A 38 16.80 -3.90 -2.60
N LEU A 39 17.91 -3.19 -2.80
CA LEU A 39 19.06 -3.69 -3.56
C LEU A 39 19.83 -4.75 -2.75
N GLU A 40 19.60 -6.01 -3.06
CA GLU A 40 20.40 -7.12 -2.56
C GLU A 40 21.34 -7.64 -3.66
N LYS A 41 22.57 -8.02 -3.28
CA LYS A 41 23.67 -8.27 -4.23
C LYS A 41 23.40 -9.45 -5.17
N TYR A 42 22.55 -10.39 -4.77
CA TYR A 42 22.33 -11.65 -5.47
C TYR A 42 20.86 -12.12 -5.47
N ASP A 43 19.92 -11.30 -5.00
CA ASP A 43 18.52 -11.73 -4.84
C ASP A 43 17.55 -10.81 -5.57
N VAL A 44 16.59 -11.41 -6.27
CA VAL A 44 15.51 -10.68 -6.95
C VAL A 44 14.35 -10.61 -5.99
N GLN A 45 14.06 -9.40 -5.50
CA GLN A 45 12.98 -9.21 -4.55
C GLN A 45 11.62 -9.48 -5.21
N PRO A 46 10.67 -10.10 -4.46
CA PRO A 46 9.34 -10.33 -4.97
C PRO A 46 8.63 -9.00 -5.20
N MET A 47 8.33 -8.71 -6.47
CA MET A 47 7.61 -7.50 -6.90
C MET A 47 6.08 -7.63 -6.79
N ARG A 48 5.60 -8.66 -6.09
CA ARG A 48 4.19 -8.97 -5.93
C ARG A 48 3.83 -9.00 -4.44
N ILE A 49 2.79 -8.28 -4.07
CA ILE A 49 2.22 -8.25 -2.73
C ILE A 49 0.80 -8.83 -2.81
N ASN A 50 0.53 -9.88 -2.04
CA ASN A 50 -0.82 -10.44 -1.91
C ASN A 50 -1.48 -9.85 -0.66
N LEU A 51 -2.74 -9.44 -0.79
CA LEU A 51 -3.52 -8.87 0.31
C LEU A 51 -5.01 -9.19 0.16
N THR A 52 -5.78 -8.87 1.18
CA THR A 52 -7.25 -8.84 1.07
C THR A 52 -7.73 -7.41 1.24
N MET A 53 -8.71 -7.01 0.43
CA MET A 53 -9.34 -5.70 0.54
C MET A 53 -10.75 -5.74 -0.01
N ASP A 54 -11.62 -4.90 0.54
CA ASP A 54 -12.96 -4.73 0.01
C ASP A 54 -13.04 -3.60 -1.03
N VAL A 55 -14.17 -3.58 -1.73
CA VAL A 55 -14.47 -2.60 -2.79
C VAL A 55 -14.52 -1.17 -2.25
N ALA A 56 -15.01 -0.98 -1.02
CA ALA A 56 -15.14 0.32 -0.39
C ALA A 56 -13.77 0.93 -0.06
N PHE A 57 -12.87 0.13 0.51
CA PHE A 57 -11.49 0.52 0.75
C PHE A 57 -10.78 0.80 -0.56
N PHE A 58 -10.85 -0.13 -1.53
CA PHE A 58 -10.20 0.05 -2.83
C PHE A 58 -10.64 1.34 -3.51
N ARG A 59 -11.95 1.63 -3.53
CA ARG A 59 -12.47 2.87 -4.07
C ARG A 59 -11.93 4.07 -3.29
N SER A 60 -12.08 4.11 -1.97
CA SER A 60 -11.62 5.27 -1.19
C SER A 60 -10.11 5.52 -1.25
N PHE A 61 -9.31 4.46 -1.40
CA PHE A 61 -7.85 4.54 -1.37
C PHE A 61 -7.24 4.88 -2.72
N PHE A 62 -7.78 4.35 -3.82
CA PHE A 62 -7.21 4.53 -5.17
C PHE A 62 -7.96 5.56 -6.03
N SER A 63 -9.21 5.90 -5.70
CA SER A 63 -9.95 6.91 -6.48
C SER A 63 -9.28 8.27 -6.36
N GLY A 64 -9.03 8.90 -7.50
CA GLY A 64 -8.37 10.21 -7.58
C GLY A 64 -6.85 10.15 -7.72
N HIS A 65 -6.22 9.00 -7.47
CA HIS A 65 -4.79 8.79 -7.66
C HIS A 65 -4.48 7.79 -8.78
N ALA A 66 -5.32 6.78 -8.98
CA ALA A 66 -5.10 5.72 -9.95
C ALA A 66 -6.06 5.79 -11.14
N SER A 67 -5.64 5.26 -12.29
CA SER A 67 -6.55 4.93 -13.38
C SER A 67 -7.22 3.60 -13.06
N ILE A 68 -8.55 3.60 -12.87
CA ILE A 68 -9.31 2.40 -12.47
C ILE A 68 -10.12 1.88 -13.66
N THR A 69 -10.00 0.58 -13.93
CA THR A 69 -10.75 -0.14 -14.96
C THR A 69 -11.41 -1.39 -14.38
N PRO A 70 -12.74 -1.57 -14.53
CA PRO A 70 -13.70 -0.62 -15.08
C PRO A 70 -13.93 0.58 -14.15
N GLN A 71 -14.35 1.74 -14.69
CA GLN A 71 -14.61 2.94 -13.87
C GLN A 71 -15.77 2.73 -12.89
N GLU A 72 -16.81 2.04 -13.33
CA GLU A 72 -17.93 1.63 -12.50
C GLU A 72 -17.78 0.15 -12.17
N PHE A 73 -17.74 -0.15 -10.88
CA PHE A 73 -17.60 -1.50 -10.37
C PHE A 73 -18.37 -1.67 -9.07
N SER A 74 -18.81 -2.90 -8.83
CA SER A 74 -19.52 -3.34 -7.63
C SER A 74 -18.87 -4.61 -7.06
N GLN A 75 -19.49 -5.20 -6.05
CA GLN A 75 -19.03 -6.47 -5.47
C GLN A 75 -19.19 -7.66 -6.43
N ASP A 76 -20.03 -7.52 -7.46
CA ASP A 76 -20.29 -8.54 -8.48
C ASP A 76 -19.32 -8.44 -9.66
N THR A 77 -18.54 -7.35 -9.74
CA THR A 77 -17.54 -7.18 -10.80
C THR A 77 -16.44 -8.24 -10.63
N PRO A 78 -16.10 -9.00 -11.67
CA PRO A 78 -15.18 -10.14 -11.53
C PRO A 78 -13.76 -9.69 -11.19
N VAL A 79 -13.29 -8.62 -11.83
CA VAL A 79 -11.94 -8.06 -11.64
C VAL A 79 -12.00 -6.55 -11.78
N VAL A 80 -11.27 -5.85 -10.91
CA VAL A 80 -11.05 -4.40 -10.99
C VAL A 80 -9.56 -4.15 -10.92
N VAL A 81 -9.06 -3.29 -11.79
CA VAL A 81 -7.63 -2.96 -11.88
C VAL A 81 -7.44 -1.48 -11.62
N ALA A 82 -6.51 -1.14 -10.73
CA ALA A 82 -6.02 0.22 -10.53
C ALA A 82 -4.57 0.30 -10.97
N GLU A 83 -4.28 1.19 -11.92
CA GLU A 83 -2.94 1.46 -12.41
C GLU A 83 -2.46 2.80 -11.87
N LEU A 84 -1.26 2.79 -11.28
CA LEU A 84 -0.58 3.97 -10.78
C LEU A 84 0.77 4.10 -11.51
N ASN A 85 1.03 5.29 -12.02
CA ASN A 85 2.35 5.66 -12.48
C ASN A 85 3.27 6.08 -11.31
N TYR A 86 4.55 6.30 -11.61
CA TYR A 86 5.56 6.77 -10.66
C TYR A 86 5.08 7.91 -9.74
N SER A 87 4.53 8.99 -10.31
CA SER A 87 4.13 10.16 -9.53
C SER A 87 2.94 9.86 -8.61
N GLN A 88 1.95 9.12 -9.13
CA GLN A 88 0.75 8.73 -8.39
C GLN A 88 1.07 7.77 -7.24
N ALA A 89 1.93 6.78 -7.48
CA ALA A 89 2.38 5.87 -6.43
C ALA A 89 3.19 6.61 -5.35
N GLY A 90 4.00 7.59 -5.75
CA GLY A 90 4.74 8.46 -4.84
C GLY A 90 3.84 9.36 -3.98
N GLU A 91 2.73 9.86 -4.52
CA GLU A 91 1.72 10.60 -3.75
C GLU A 91 0.98 9.70 -2.75
N VAL A 92 0.61 8.50 -3.18
CA VAL A 92 -0.15 7.57 -2.34
C VAL A 92 0.72 7.01 -1.23
N PHE A 93 1.91 6.48 -1.53
CA PHE A 93 2.74 5.74 -0.56
C PHE A 93 3.94 6.52 -0.02
N GLY A 94 4.24 7.69 -0.59
CA GLY A 94 5.44 8.47 -0.29
C GLY A 94 6.67 7.98 -1.06
N VAL A 95 7.63 8.88 -1.27
CA VAL A 95 8.92 8.52 -1.87
C VAL A 95 9.77 7.77 -0.83
N SER A 96 10.11 6.53 -1.15
CA SER A 96 10.89 5.67 -0.27
C SER A 96 12.39 5.82 -0.52
N LYS A 97 13.13 6.24 0.51
CA LYS A 97 14.60 6.23 0.50
C LYS A 97 15.09 4.85 0.94
N ILE A 98 16.00 4.26 0.16
CA ILE A 98 16.51 2.92 0.42
C ILE A 98 17.96 3.02 0.83
N LYS A 99 18.27 2.47 2.01
CA LYS A 99 19.62 2.43 2.56
C LYS A 99 20.26 1.09 2.24
N ASN A 100 21.39 1.11 1.54
CA ASN A 100 22.22 -0.07 1.32
C ASN A 100 23.65 0.20 1.82
N GLY A 101 23.97 -0.29 3.01
CA GLY A 101 25.22 0.04 3.71
C GLY A 101 25.33 1.55 3.99
N ASN A 102 26.41 2.18 3.54
CA ASN A 102 26.64 3.63 3.66
C ASN A 102 26.07 4.44 2.48
N ARG A 103 25.52 3.79 1.45
CA ARG A 103 24.94 4.49 0.29
C ARG A 103 23.42 4.61 0.47
N MET A 104 22.94 5.83 0.31
CA MET A 104 21.53 6.15 0.20
C MET A 104 21.23 6.37 -1.27
N THR A 105 20.42 5.49 -1.87
CA THR A 105 19.93 5.68 -3.23
C THR A 105 18.42 5.86 -3.16
N THR A 106 17.92 6.88 -3.85
CA THR A 106 16.49 7.03 -4.08
C THR A 106 16.13 6.16 -5.27
N ILE A 107 15.35 5.11 -5.03
CA ILE A 107 14.80 4.27 -6.08
C ILE A 107 13.36 4.70 -6.27
N HIS A 108 13.02 5.00 -7.51
CA HIS A 108 11.71 5.45 -7.92
C HIS A 108 10.93 4.26 -8.45
N LEU A 109 9.69 4.10 -8.00
CA LEU A 109 8.83 3.03 -8.49
C LEU A 109 8.30 3.42 -9.87
N GLN A 110 8.53 2.62 -10.91
CA GLN A 110 8.16 2.99 -12.28
C GLN A 110 6.64 2.90 -12.48
N SER A 111 6.03 1.76 -12.13
CA SER A 111 4.59 1.57 -12.19
C SER A 111 4.10 0.57 -11.14
N MET A 112 2.85 0.73 -10.74
CA MET A 112 2.17 -0.17 -9.81
C MET A 112 0.79 -0.52 -10.35
N VAL A 113 0.45 -1.80 -10.31
CA VAL A 113 -0.85 -2.31 -10.72
C VAL A 113 -1.47 -3.05 -9.55
N VAL A 114 -2.66 -2.64 -9.12
CA VAL A 114 -3.41 -3.29 -8.07
C VAL A 114 -4.63 -3.96 -8.69
N ILE A 115 -4.68 -5.28 -8.57
CA ILE A 115 -5.77 -6.11 -9.07
C ILE A 115 -6.61 -6.51 -7.88
N LEU A 116 -7.88 -6.14 -7.89
CA LEU A 116 -8.90 -6.55 -6.94
C LEU A 116 -9.80 -7.60 -7.58
N TYR A 117 -10.13 -8.64 -6.82
CA TYR A 117 -11.15 -9.64 -7.11
C TYR A 117 -12.32 -9.49 -6.12
N PRO A 118 -13.28 -8.57 -6.39
CA PRO A 118 -14.33 -8.17 -5.44
C PRO A 118 -15.09 -9.34 -4.81
N VAL A 119 -15.47 -10.33 -5.64
CA VAL A 119 -16.22 -11.52 -5.23
C VAL A 119 -15.51 -12.31 -4.12
N THR A 120 -14.17 -12.33 -4.15
CA THR A 120 -13.36 -13.09 -3.17
C THR A 120 -12.71 -12.21 -2.11
N GLY A 121 -12.77 -10.88 -2.25
CA GLY A 121 -12.07 -9.92 -1.39
C GLY A 121 -10.53 -10.03 -1.46
N LYS A 122 -10.00 -10.75 -2.45
CA LYS A 122 -8.55 -10.89 -2.66
C LYS A 122 -8.03 -9.78 -3.55
N ALA A 123 -6.83 -9.32 -3.27
CA ALA A 123 -6.13 -8.38 -4.11
C ALA A 123 -4.65 -8.73 -4.27
N SER A 124 -4.05 -8.25 -5.35
CA SER A 124 -2.64 -8.41 -5.64
C SER A 124 -2.09 -7.12 -6.20
N ALA A 125 -1.05 -6.58 -5.56
CA ALA A 125 -0.31 -5.43 -6.06
C ALA A 125 0.98 -5.91 -6.72
N TRP A 126 1.23 -5.43 -7.93
CA TRP A 126 2.41 -5.69 -8.73
C TRP A 126 3.18 -4.38 -8.89
N LEU A 127 4.48 -4.44 -8.69
CA LEU A 127 5.37 -3.30 -8.70
C LEU A 127 6.41 -3.46 -9.80
N THR A 128 6.83 -2.36 -10.40
CA THR A 128 8.00 -2.34 -11.30
C THR A 128 8.90 -1.16 -10.93
N VAL A 129 10.18 -1.30 -11.21
CA VAL A 129 11.26 -0.39 -10.77
C VAL A 129 12.12 -0.02 -11.93
#